data_AF-A0AAD4E468-F1
#
_entry.id   AF-A0AAD4E468-F1
#
_cell.length_a   1.000
_cell.length_b   1.000
_cell.length_c   1.000
_cell.angle_alpha   90.00
_cell.angle_beta   90.00
_cell.angle_gamma   90.00
#
_symmetry.space_group_name_H-M   'P 1'
#
loop_
_entity.id
_entity.type
_entity.pdbx_description
1 polymer ?
#
loop_
_entity_poly.entity_id
_entity_poly.type
_entity_poly.pdbx_seq_one_letter_code
_entity_poly.pdbx_strand_id
1 'polypeptide(L)'
;MRANIDIQKLNTYLKLHVPVIAPTKQFKVRSQFIEIIENGTFLPSLYCINMLSLITQSWLSDLAICSLAALDSLDPFQLGLKNFGPTTDYFPRQIKSFTRISLAQSQAMDIETGKATGNTPYFEEMVGWYQRHLPDESKTGLRIVHGDYKLDNMIFHPG
;
A
#
# COMPACT_ATOMS: atom_id res chain seq x y z
N MET A 1 -1.90 9.29 -12.91
CA MET A 1 -0.95 9.82 -13.90
C MET A 1 0.03 10.75 -13.18
N ARG A 2 1.29 10.75 -13.63
CA ARG A 2 2.49 11.30 -12.97
C ARG A 2 2.23 12.55 -12.12
N ALA A 3 2.34 12.38 -10.80
CA ALA A 3 2.70 13.48 -9.92
C ALA A 3 4.21 13.41 -9.71
N ASN A 4 4.84 14.57 -9.91
CA ASN A 4 6.26 14.83 -9.75
C ASN A 4 6.58 14.78 -8.25
N ILE A 5 6.61 13.59 -7.64
CA ILE A 5 7.20 13.43 -6.31
C ILE A 5 8.63 13.92 -6.47
N ASP A 6 9.00 14.94 -5.71
CA ASP A 6 10.39 15.35 -5.60
C ASP A 6 11.13 14.23 -4.85
N ILE A 7 11.66 13.28 -5.62
CA ILE A 7 12.38 12.12 -5.12
C ILE A 7 13.57 12.56 -4.26
N GLN A 8 14.17 13.72 -4.53
CA GLN A 8 15.25 14.23 -3.68
C GLN A 8 14.73 14.67 -2.32
N LYS A 9 13.60 15.39 -2.28
CA LYS A 9 12.98 15.80 -1.02
C LYS A 9 12.51 14.61 -0.19
N LEU A 10 11.91 13.60 -0.83
CA LEU A 10 11.53 12.35 -0.19
C LEU A 10 12.76 11.60 0.34
N ASN A 11 13.81 11.43 -0.49
CA ASN A 11 15.03 10.74 -0.07
C ASN A 11 15.77 11.48 1.06
N THR A 12 15.79 12.81 1.06
CA THR A 12 16.35 13.60 2.17
C THR A 12 15.54 13.41 3.45
N TYR A 13 14.21 13.44 3.37
CA TYR A 13 13.35 13.17 4.52
C TYR A 13 13.60 11.77 5.07
N LEU A 14 13.62 10.76 4.20
CA LEU A 14 13.88 9.36 4.56
C LEU A 14 15.25 9.20 5.22
N LYS A 15 16.33 9.80 4.67
CA LYS A 15 17.67 9.76 5.27
C LYS A 15 17.75 10.37 6.68
N LEU A 16 16.92 11.37 6.97
CA LEU A 16 16.91 12.07 8.26
C LEU A 16 16.06 11.37 9.32
N HIS A 17 15.03 10.62 8.91
CA HIS A 17 14.00 10.09 9.82
C HIS A 17 13.81 8.58 9.77
N VAL A 18 14.39 7.91 8.77
CA VAL A 18 14.38 6.45 8.61
C VAL A 18 15.84 5.98 8.54
N PRO A 19 16.29 5.06 9.40
CA PRO A 19 17.66 4.55 9.32
C PRO A 19 17.89 3.95 7.91
N VAL A 20 18.99 4.30 7.25
CA VAL A 20 19.37 3.70 5.97
C VAL A 20 19.73 2.25 6.24
N ILE A 21 18.85 1.32 5.86
CA ILE A 21 18.98 -0.10 6.23
C ILE A 21 19.83 -0.88 5.21
N ALA A 22 20.14 -0.33 4.03
CA ALA A 22 20.83 -1.09 2.98
C ALA A 22 21.55 -0.20 1.94
N PRO A 23 22.65 -0.69 1.32
CA PRO A 23 23.17 -0.10 0.10
C PRO A 23 22.16 -0.25 -1.05
N THR A 24 21.88 0.84 -1.76
CA THR A 24 20.98 0.84 -2.92
C THR A 24 21.74 1.22 -4.19
N LYS A 25 21.38 0.58 -5.32
CA LYS A 25 21.81 1.01 -6.66
C LYS A 25 20.64 1.62 -7.41
N GLN A 26 20.83 2.83 -7.93
CA GLN A 26 19.77 3.53 -8.66
C GLN A 26 19.76 3.12 -10.14
N PHE A 27 18.61 2.64 -10.61
CA PHE A 27 18.36 2.28 -11.99
C PHE A 27 17.20 3.10 -12.55
N LYS A 28 17.25 3.45 -13.83
CA LYS A 28 16.15 4.16 -14.49
C LYS A 28 15.29 3.17 -15.27
N VAL A 29 14.04 2.97 -14.85
CA VAL A 29 13.03 2.19 -15.58
C VAL A 29 11.97 3.14 -16.12
N ARG A 30 11.86 3.23 -17.45
CA ARG A 30 11.04 4.24 -18.16
C ARG A 30 11.39 5.67 -17.69
N SER A 31 10.42 6.40 -17.16
CA SER A 31 10.60 7.77 -16.65
C SER A 31 10.80 7.85 -15.14
N GLN A 32 10.98 6.73 -14.46
CA GLN A 32 11.14 6.69 -13.01
C GLN A 32 12.51 6.11 -12.66
N PHE A 33 13.13 6.68 -11.64
CA PHE A 33 14.31 6.09 -11.01
C PHE A 33 13.81 5.14 -9.92
N ILE A 34 14.31 3.91 -9.95
CA ILE A 34 14.06 2.86 -8.96
C ILE A 34 15.39 2.56 -8.31
N GLU A 35 15.44 2.58 -6.98
CA GLU A 35 16.59 2.10 -6.23
C GLU A 35 16.42 0.60 -5.97
N ILE A 36 17.35 -0.21 -6.47
CA ILE A 36 17.44 -1.63 -6.14
C ILE A 36 18.16 -1.73 -4.80
N ILE A 37 17.49 -2.33 -3.82
CA ILE A 37 18.06 -2.68 -2.53
C ILE A 37 19.01 -3.87 -2.76
N GLU A 38 20.31 -3.63 -2.65
CA GLU A 38 21.29 -4.70 -2.75
C GLU A 38 21.22 -5.60 -1.52
N ASN A 39 21.35 -6.91 -1.74
CA ASN A 39 21.26 -7.94 -0.71
C ASN A 39 19.88 -8.05 -0.01
N GLY A 40 18.85 -7.35 -0.45
CA GLY A 40 17.51 -7.45 0.13
C GLY A 40 16.92 -8.86 0.01
N THR A 41 16.36 -9.37 1.10
CA THR A 41 15.56 -10.60 1.12
C THR A 41 14.10 -10.26 0.85
N PHE A 42 13.55 -10.85 -0.19
CA PHE A 42 12.14 -10.79 -0.55
C PHE A 42 11.43 -12.05 -0.06
N LEU A 43 10.30 -11.88 0.64
CA LEU A 43 9.52 -12.99 1.20
C LEU A 43 8.17 -13.08 0.48
N PRO A 44 8.08 -13.76 -0.68
CA PRO A 44 6.94 -13.68 -1.58
C PRO A 44 5.67 -14.40 -1.07
N SER A 45 5.76 -15.13 0.03
CA SER A 45 4.64 -15.95 0.50
C SER A 45 4.71 -16.26 1.99
N LEU A 46 3.55 -16.59 2.55
CA LEU A 46 3.43 -17.08 3.93
C LEU A 46 4.25 -18.36 4.16
N TYR A 47 4.45 -19.17 3.11
CA TYR A 47 5.31 -20.36 3.18
C TYR A 47 6.76 -19.99 3.51
N CYS A 48 7.32 -18.97 2.84
CA CYS A 48 8.67 -18.49 3.11
C CYS A 48 8.81 -17.97 4.55
N ILE A 49 7.79 -17.29 5.07
CA ILE A 49 7.77 -16.77 6.45
C ILE A 49 7.71 -17.93 7.46
N ASN A 50 6.88 -18.94 7.21
CA ASN A 50 6.72 -20.09 8.11
C ASN A 50 7.97 -20.99 8.20
N MET A 51 8.89 -20.90 7.24
CA MET A 51 10.18 -21.59 7.31
C MET A 51 11.18 -20.90 8.25
N LEU A 52 10.92 -19.66 8.66
CA LEU A 52 11.79 -18.90 9.56
C LEU A 52 11.52 -19.26 11.02
N SER A 53 12.51 -18.99 11.89
CA SER A 53 12.32 -19.12 13.33
C SER A 53 11.23 -18.16 13.84
N LEU A 54 10.54 -18.53 14.93
CA LEU A 54 9.54 -17.65 15.55
C LEU A 54 10.11 -16.28 15.95
N ILE A 55 11.38 -16.25 16.38
CA ILE A 55 12.09 -15.00 16.71
C ILE A 55 12.19 -14.12 15.46
N THR A 56 12.59 -14.70 14.33
CA THR A 56 12.67 -13.98 13.05
C THR A 56 11.30 -13.49 12.60
N GLN A 57 10.24 -14.29 12.73
CA GLN A 57 8.88 -13.89 12.38
C GLN A 57 8.38 -12.71 13.23
N SER A 58 8.66 -12.74 14.54
CA SER A 58 8.34 -11.62 15.45
C SER A 58 9.08 -10.36 15.02
N TRP A 59 10.39 -10.47 14.75
CA TRP A 59 11.21 -9.34 14.34
C TRP A 59 10.74 -8.70 13.03
N LEU A 60 10.38 -9.51 12.03
CA LEU A 60 9.82 -9.02 10.77
C LEU A 60 8.49 -8.29 10.98
N SER A 61 7.64 -8.81 11.88
CA SER A 61 6.35 -8.19 12.21
C SER A 61 6.54 -6.85 12.91
N ASP A 62 7.46 -6.77 13.87
CA ASP A 62 7.80 -5.54 14.58
C ASP A 62 8.34 -4.47 13.61
N LEU A 63 9.25 -4.86 12.71
CA LEU A 63 9.78 -3.94 11.70
C LEU A 63 8.70 -3.45 10.73
N ALA A 64 7.77 -4.34 10.34
CA ALA A 64 6.63 -3.98 9.50
C ALA A 64 5.68 -3.01 10.19
N ILE A 65 5.38 -3.19 11.47
CA ILE A 65 4.54 -2.26 12.24
C ILE A 65 5.24 -0.91 12.38
N CYS A 66 6.52 -0.90 12.75
CA CYS A 66 7.32 0.33 12.88
C CYS A 66 7.39 1.11 11.56
N SER A 67 7.57 0.42 10.44
CA SER A 67 7.62 1.04 9.12
C SER A 67 6.27 1.65 8.71
N LEU A 68 5.15 0.98 9.04
CA LEU A 68 3.82 1.49 8.78
C LEU A 68 3.52 2.73 9.65
N ALA A 69 3.88 2.69 10.94
CA ALA A 69 3.74 3.83 11.84
C ALA A 69 4.58 5.02 11.38
N ALA A 70 5.80 4.78 10.90
CA ALA A 70 6.65 5.82 10.33
C ALA A 70 6.00 6.45 9.08
N LEU A 71 5.42 5.63 8.18
CA LEU A 71 4.71 6.12 6.99
C LEU A 71 3.46 6.94 7.34
N ASP A 72 2.69 6.50 8.33
CA ASP A 72 1.49 7.20 8.78
C ASP A 72 1.81 8.53 9.50
N SER A 73 3.01 8.66 10.08
CA SER A 73 3.43 9.91 10.72
C SER A 73 3.75 11.05 9.73
N LEU A 74 3.82 10.76 8.43
CA LEU A 74 4.25 11.73 7.41
C LEU A 74 3.15 12.73 7.03
N ASP A 75 3.50 14.01 7.00
CA ASP A 75 2.65 15.06 6.43
C ASP A 75 2.82 15.13 4.89
N PRO A 76 1.79 14.77 4.10
CA PRO A 76 1.88 14.78 2.64
C PRO A 76 2.19 16.17 2.07
N PHE A 77 1.74 17.26 2.71
CA PHE A 77 1.96 18.61 2.19
C PHE A 77 3.39 19.07 2.39
N GLN A 78 4.01 18.76 3.53
CA GLN A 78 5.42 19.04 3.77
C GLN A 78 6.32 18.30 2.78
N LEU A 79 5.92 17.11 2.35
CA LEU A 79 6.61 16.31 1.33
C LEU A 79 6.32 16.77 -0.11
N GLY A 80 5.47 17.77 -0.32
CA GLY A 80 5.12 18.27 -1.66
C GLY A 80 4.14 17.37 -2.42
N LEU A 81 3.44 16.46 -1.73
CA LEU A 81 2.48 15.51 -2.32
C LEU A 81 1.06 16.08 -2.47
N LYS A 82 0.89 17.40 -2.33
CA LYS A 82 -0.42 18.08 -2.40
C LYS A 82 -1.25 17.68 -3.63
N ASN A 83 -0.58 17.49 -4.78
CA ASN A 83 -1.23 17.19 -6.06
C ASN A 83 -1.10 15.70 -6.45
N PHE A 84 -0.65 14.84 -5.54
CA PHE A 84 -0.44 13.42 -5.82
C PHE A 84 -1.76 12.63 -5.92
N GLY A 85 -2.75 13.02 -5.12
CA GLY A 85 -4.05 12.37 -5.08
C GLY A 85 -5.13 13.27 -4.51
N PRO A 86 -6.37 12.76 -4.43
CA PRO A 86 -7.49 13.52 -3.89
C PRO A 86 -7.29 13.78 -2.39
N THR A 87 -7.54 15.01 -1.97
CA THR A 87 -7.50 15.44 -0.56
C THR A 87 -8.84 15.31 0.16
N THR A 88 -9.84 14.70 -0.48
CA THR A 88 -11.16 14.46 0.13
C THR A 88 -11.08 13.27 1.11
N ASP A 89 -12.21 12.84 1.64
CA ASP A 89 -12.34 11.66 2.50
C ASP A 89 -12.00 10.36 1.75
N TYR A 90 -11.13 9.54 2.35
CA TYR A 90 -10.60 8.30 1.82
C TYR A 90 -11.65 7.18 1.74
N PHE A 91 -12.39 6.90 2.82
CA PHE A 91 -13.30 5.76 2.86
C PHE A 91 -14.44 5.85 1.85
N PRO A 92 -15.11 7.01 1.66
CA PRO A 92 -16.10 7.17 0.60
C PRO A 92 -15.54 6.87 -0.81
N ARG A 93 -14.30 7.28 -1.08
CA ARG A 93 -13.63 6.98 -2.36
C ARG A 93 -13.32 5.51 -2.52
N GLN A 94 -12.89 4.84 -1.45
CA GLN A 94 -12.59 3.41 -1.48
C GLN A 94 -13.86 2.60 -1.73
N ILE A 95 -14.96 2.91 -1.03
CA ILE A 95 -16.25 2.26 -1.24
C ILE A 95 -16.69 2.44 -2.71
N LYS A 96 -16.65 3.67 -3.24
CA LYS A 96 -17.00 3.94 -4.65
C LYS A 96 -16.14 3.13 -5.63
N SER A 97 -14.84 3.05 -5.37
CA SER A 97 -13.90 2.32 -6.22
C SER A 97 -14.15 0.81 -6.16
N PHE A 98 -14.38 0.29 -4.96
CA PHE A 98 -14.66 -1.11 -4.71
C PHE A 98 -16.00 -1.56 -5.33
N THR A 99 -17.07 -0.77 -5.19
CA THR A 99 -18.35 -1.00 -5.87
C THR A 99 -18.20 -1.04 -7.39
N ARG A 100 -17.41 -0.12 -7.97
CA ARG A 100 -17.15 -0.11 -9.41
C ARG A 100 -16.42 -1.37 -9.88
N ILE A 101 -15.43 -1.83 -9.11
CA ILE A 101 -14.67 -3.06 -9.44
C ILE A 101 -15.59 -4.27 -9.34
N SER A 102 -16.38 -4.39 -8.26
CA SER A 102 -17.30 -5.51 -8.08
C SER A 102 -18.35 -5.59 -9.21
N LEU A 103 -18.91 -4.45 -9.63
CA LEU A 103 -19.84 -4.41 -10.76
C LEU A 103 -19.17 -4.85 -12.08
N ALA A 104 -17.92 -4.42 -12.32
CA ALA A 104 -17.20 -4.87 -13.50
C ALA A 104 -16.88 -6.37 -13.46
N GLN A 105 -16.57 -6.90 -12.27
CA GLN A 105 -16.34 -8.33 -12.08
C GLN A 105 -17.61 -9.13 -12.29
N SER A 106 -18.75 -8.69 -11.76
CA SER A 106 -20.02 -9.42 -11.89
C SER A 106 -20.52 -9.52 -13.34
N GLN A 107 -20.14 -8.56 -14.17
CA GLN A 107 -20.43 -8.54 -15.60
C GLN A 107 -19.40 -9.31 -16.44
N ALA A 108 -18.24 -9.67 -15.87
CA ALA A 108 -17.24 -10.44 -16.59
C ALA A 108 -17.80 -11.81 -16.97
N MET A 109 -17.50 -12.27 -18.18
CA MET A 109 -17.95 -13.57 -18.68
C MET A 109 -16.96 -14.64 -18.29
N ASP A 110 -17.45 -15.71 -17.69
CA ASP A 110 -16.71 -16.94 -17.47
C ASP A 110 -16.40 -17.62 -18.81
N ILE A 111 -15.15 -18.03 -19.00
CA ILE A 111 -14.64 -18.52 -20.29
C ILE A 111 -15.24 -19.88 -20.65
N GLU A 112 -15.47 -20.74 -19.67
CA GLU A 112 -15.94 -22.11 -19.89
C GLU A 112 -17.46 -22.16 -20.10
N THR A 113 -18.21 -21.39 -19.31
CA THR A 113 -19.66 -21.42 -19.29
C THR A 113 -20.30 -20.35 -20.18
N GLY A 114 -19.55 -19.31 -20.56
CA GLY A 114 -20.04 -18.17 -21.35
C GLY A 114 -21.06 -17.29 -20.61
N LYS A 115 -21.17 -17.43 -19.28
CA LYS A 115 -22.12 -16.68 -18.45
C LYS A 115 -21.41 -15.61 -17.64
N ALA A 116 -22.13 -14.54 -17.31
CA ALA A 116 -21.63 -13.54 -16.37
C ALA A 116 -21.35 -14.20 -15.01
N THR A 117 -20.23 -13.84 -14.36
CA THR A 117 -19.85 -14.41 -13.06
C THR A 117 -20.89 -14.10 -11.96
N GLY A 118 -21.69 -13.05 -12.16
CA GLY A 118 -22.76 -12.66 -11.25
C GLY A 118 -22.26 -11.88 -10.05
N ASN A 119 -23.19 -11.33 -9.28
CA ASN A 119 -22.85 -10.51 -8.12
C ASN A 119 -22.25 -11.38 -7.01
N THR A 120 -21.24 -10.85 -6.32
CA THR A 120 -20.74 -11.46 -5.08
C THR A 120 -21.86 -11.45 -4.03
N PRO A 121 -22.15 -12.61 -3.37
CA PRO A 121 -23.16 -12.68 -2.33
C PRO A 121 -22.94 -11.62 -1.23
N TYR A 122 -24.02 -11.01 -0.76
CA TYR A 122 -24.03 -10.03 0.34
C TYR A 122 -23.22 -8.74 0.09
N PHE A 123 -22.74 -8.50 -1.13
CA PHE A 123 -21.91 -7.33 -1.46
C PHE A 123 -22.64 -6.01 -1.21
N GLU A 124 -23.89 -5.90 -1.66
CA GLU A 124 -24.69 -4.67 -1.52
C GLU A 124 -24.99 -4.35 -0.05
N GLU A 125 -25.28 -5.39 0.75
CA GLU A 125 -25.55 -5.27 2.18
C GLU A 125 -24.30 -4.79 2.93
N MET A 126 -23.13 -5.38 2.60
CA MET A 126 -21.84 -4.98 3.15
C MET A 126 -21.51 -3.52 2.78
N VAL A 127 -21.66 -3.13 1.51
CA VAL A 127 -21.43 -1.74 1.07
C VAL A 127 -22.37 -0.78 1.79
N GLY A 128 -23.65 -1.14 1.91
CA GLY A 128 -24.63 -0.35 2.64
C GLY A 128 -24.29 -0.20 4.12
N TRP A 129 -23.73 -1.24 4.76
CA TRP A 129 -23.26 -1.15 6.13
C TRP A 129 -22.08 -0.17 6.26
N TYR A 130 -21.06 -0.27 5.39
CA TYR A 130 -19.91 0.64 5.43
C TYR A 130 -20.29 2.10 5.18
N GLN A 131 -21.23 2.36 4.26
CA GLN A 131 -21.71 3.72 3.99
C GLN A 131 -22.40 4.36 5.21
N ARG A 132 -23.06 3.55 6.05
CA ARG A 132 -23.72 4.03 7.28
C ARG A 132 -22.78 4.18 8.48
N HIS A 133 -21.60 3.54 8.44
CA HIS A 133 -20.65 3.48 9.57
C HIS A 133 -19.27 4.00 9.16
N LEU A 134 -19.24 5.05 8.35
CA LEU A 134 -17.99 5.68 7.96
C LEU A 134 -17.25 6.24 9.20
N PRO A 135 -15.93 5.99 9.31
CA PRO A 135 -15.12 6.64 10.32
C PRO A 135 -15.13 8.16 10.17
N ASP A 136 -15.00 8.86 11.28
CA ASP A 136 -14.81 10.31 11.28
C ASP A 136 -13.38 10.65 10.87
N GLU A 137 -13.16 10.85 9.57
CA GLU A 137 -11.86 11.13 8.97
C GLU A 137 -11.30 12.51 9.37
N SER A 138 -12.12 13.40 9.91
CA SER A 138 -11.64 14.69 10.43
C SER A 138 -10.71 14.52 11.64
N LYS A 139 -10.85 13.40 12.39
CA LYS A 139 -10.00 13.05 13.54
C LYS A 139 -8.65 12.49 13.12
N THR A 140 -8.59 11.79 11.99
CA THR A 140 -7.35 11.19 11.49
C THR A 140 -6.60 12.17 10.60
N GLY A 141 -7.29 12.98 9.79
CA GLY A 141 -6.69 13.89 8.81
C GLY A 141 -6.10 13.16 7.60
N LEU A 142 -5.48 13.92 6.70
CA LEU A 142 -4.87 13.38 5.48
C LEU A 142 -3.60 12.58 5.82
N ARG A 143 -3.47 11.38 5.24
CA ARG A 143 -2.35 10.45 5.46
C ARG A 143 -1.86 9.83 4.15
N ILE A 144 -0.62 9.34 4.17
CA ILE A 144 -0.07 8.54 3.06
C ILE A 144 -0.50 7.10 3.26
N VAL A 145 -1.17 6.53 2.26
CA VAL A 145 -1.60 5.13 2.26
C VAL A 145 -0.84 4.40 1.16
N HIS A 146 -0.14 3.31 1.53
CA HIS A 146 0.59 2.48 0.56
C HIS A 146 -0.37 1.78 -0.43
N GLY A 147 -1.56 1.38 0.04
CA GLY A 147 -2.62 0.75 -0.77
C GLY A 147 -2.55 -0.79 -0.81
N ASP A 148 -1.36 -1.37 -0.66
CA ASP A 148 -1.13 -2.81 -0.58
C ASP A 148 -0.01 -3.11 0.44
N TYR A 149 -0.19 -2.71 1.70
CA TYR A 149 0.84 -2.84 2.74
C TYR A 149 0.81 -4.24 3.37
N LYS A 150 1.82 -5.05 3.08
CA LYS A 150 1.92 -6.46 3.49
C LYS A 150 3.36 -6.94 3.36
N LEU A 151 3.72 -7.99 4.11
CA LEU A 151 5.11 -8.46 4.23
C LEU A 151 5.73 -8.90 2.88
N ASP A 152 4.92 -9.42 1.98
CA ASP A 152 5.30 -9.78 0.61
C ASP A 152 5.56 -8.58 -0.31
N ASN A 153 5.24 -7.35 0.12
CA ASN A 153 5.65 -6.11 -0.56
C ASN A 153 6.81 -5.41 0.16
N MET A 154 7.39 -6.03 1.19
CA MET A 154 8.53 -5.49 1.92
C MET A 154 9.82 -6.18 1.48
N ILE A 155 10.91 -5.41 1.49
CA ILE A 155 12.26 -5.91 1.27
C ILE A 155 13.03 -5.70 2.57
N PHE A 156 13.56 -6.79 3.12
CA PHE A 156 14.30 -6.77 4.38
C PHE A 156 15.79 -6.87 4.09
N HIS A 157 16.61 -6.05 4.75
CA HIS A 157 18.05 -6.26 4.69
C HIS A 157 18.42 -7.47 5.57
N PRO A 158 19.25 -8.41 5.09
CA PRO A 158 19.80 -9.46 5.93
C PRO A 158 20.73 -8.81 6.96
N GLY A 159 20.44 -9.04 8.24
CA GLY A 159 21.33 -8.64 9.34
C GLY A 159 22.64 -9.41 9.32
#